data_AF-A0A3D4EJC2-F1
#
_entry.id   AF-A0A3D4EJC2-F1
#
_cell.length_a   1.000
_cell.length_b   1.000
_cell.length_c   1.000
_cell.angle_alpha   90.00
_cell.angle_beta   90.00
_cell.angle_gamma   90.00
#
_symmetry.space_group_name_H-M   'P 1'
#
loop_
_entity.id
_entity.type
_entity.pdbx_description
1 polymer ?
#
loop_
_entity_poly.entity_id
_entity_poly.type
_entity_poly.pdbx_seq_one_letter_code
_entity_poly.pdbx_strand_id
1 'polypeptide(L)' 'ALLKFRTKQGILHDDSGRFIELATLSKAEKLKLKRCFKSIHDIQELLTLRYNLK' A
#
# COMPACT_ATOMS: atom_id res chain seq x y z
N ALA A 1 4.72 -5.27 -5.08
CA ALA A 1 3.75 -6.12 -4.32
C ALA A 1 2.43 -5.40 -4.04
N LEU A 2 2.44 -4.12 -3.66
CA LEU A 2 1.22 -3.31 -3.47
C LEU A 2 0.28 -3.33 -4.69
N LEU A 3 0.81 -3.21 -5.91
CA LEU A 3 0.01 -3.29 -7.14
C LEU A 3 -0.84 -4.56 -7.21
N LYS A 4 -0.30 -5.73 -6.81
CA LYS A 4 -1.05 -6.99 -6.80
C LYS A 4 -2.22 -6.95 -5.81
N PHE A 5 -2.05 -6.31 -4.65
CA PHE A 5 -3.15 -6.12 -3.70
C PHE A 5 -4.23 -5.20 -4.29
N ARG A 6 -3.83 -4.08 -4.90
CA ARG A 6 -4.76 -3.16 -5.56
C ARG A 6 -5.54 -3.83 -6.68
N THR A 7 -4.88 -4.57 -7.57
CA THR A 7 -5.56 -5.27 -8.67
C THR A 7 -6.55 -6.31 -8.15
N LYS A 8 -6.19 -7.10 -7.13
CA LYS A 8 -7.12 -8.07 -6.53
C LYS A 8 -8.35 -7.41 -5.93
N GLN A 9 -8.16 -6.28 -5.24
CA GLN A 9 -9.28 -5.54 -4.64
C GLN A 9 -10.15 -4.87 -5.70
N GLY A 10 -9.54 -4.27 -6.72
CA GLY A 10 -10.29 -3.67 -7.82
C GLY A 10 -11.15 -4.67 -8.58
N ILE A 11 -10.63 -5.88 -8.82
CA ILE A 11 -11.42 -6.96 -9.43
C ILE A 11 -12.52 -7.46 -8.49
N LEU A 12 -12.26 -7.55 -7.18
CA LEU A 12 -13.24 -8.06 -6.19
C LEU A 12 -14.38 -7.08 -5.92
N HIS A 13 -14.08 -5.78 -5.88
CA HIS A 13 -15.02 -4.72 -5.51
C HIS A 13 -15.51 -3.91 -6.72
N ASP A 14 -15.14 -4.31 -7.94
CA ASP A 14 -15.42 -3.61 -9.20
C ASP A 14 -15.03 -2.12 -9.13
N ASP A 15 -13.87 -1.85 -8.54
CA ASP A 15 -13.37 -0.50 -8.28
C ASP A 15 -11.90 -0.31 -8.67
N SER A 16 -11.37 0.88 -8.40
CA SER A 16 -9.97 1.23 -8.71
C SER A 16 -8.91 0.47 -7.88
N GLY A 17 -9.34 -0.37 -6.93
CA GLY A 17 -8.47 -1.03 -5.95
C GLY A 17 -7.67 -0.05 -5.10
N ARG A 18 -8.19 1.17 -4.93
CA ARG A 18 -7.54 2.22 -4.14
C ARG A 18 -7.62 1.90 -2.66
N PHE A 19 -8.76 1.40 -2.23
CA PHE A 19 -8.97 0.94 -0.87
C PHE A 19 -8.77 -0.57 -0.81
N ILE A 20 -8.18 -1.01 0.30
CA ILE A 20 -7.92 -2.43 0.54
C ILE A 20 -8.67 -2.77 1.82
N GLU A 21 -9.70 -3.60 1.69
CA GLU A 21 -10.50 -4.09 2.80
C GLU A 21 -9.68 -5.08 3.63
N LEU A 22 -9.21 -4.62 4.80
CA LEU A 22 -8.34 -5.42 5.67
C LEU A 22 -9.04 -6.68 6.21
N ALA A 23 -10.37 -6.72 6.25
CA ALA A 23 -11.13 -7.88 6.67
C ALA A 23 -10.94 -9.08 5.72
N THR A 24 -10.71 -8.82 4.43
CA THR A 24 -10.54 -9.86 3.40
C THR A 24 -9.15 -10.49 3.37
N LEU A 25 -8.19 -9.94 4.14
CA LEU A 25 -6.79 -10.36 4.12
C LEU A 25 -6.41 -11.29 5.27
N SER A 26 -5.63 -12.33 4.95
CA SER A 26 -4.98 -13.18 5.96
C SER A 26 -3.90 -12.43 6.76
N LYS A 27 -3.50 -13.00 7.91
CA LYS A 27 -2.42 -12.42 8.76
C LYS A 27 -1.10 -12.23 7.99
N ALA A 28 -0.75 -13.18 7.14
CA ALA A 28 0.46 -13.10 6.31
C ALA A 28 0.36 -11.99 5.25
N GLU A 29 -0.80 -11.84 4.63
CA GLU A 29 -1.07 -10.78 3.65
C GLU A 29 -1.05 -9.40 4.29
N LYS A 30 -1.63 -9.24 5.47
CA LYS A 30 -1.55 -7.99 6.26
C LYS A 30 -0.11 -7.57 6.54
N LEU A 31 0.74 -8.53 6.93
CA LEU A 31 2.16 -8.25 7.16
C LEU A 31 2.90 -7.87 5.87
N LYS A 32 2.57 -8.53 4.75
CA LYS A 32 3.13 -8.21 3.43
C LYS A 32 2.68 -6.81 2.96
N LEU A 33 1.42 -6.46 3.19
CA LEU A 33 0.87 -5.14 2.89
C LEU A 33 1.56 -4.05 3.71
N LYS A 34 1.70 -4.23 5.03
CA LYS A 34 2.40 -3.29 5.92
C LYS A 34 3.83 -3.02 5.45
N ARG A 35 4.56 -4.06 5.03
CA ARG A 35 5.92 -3.91 4.48
C ARG A 35 5.97 -3.10 3.19
N CYS A 36 4.94 -3.17 2.34
CA CYS A 36 4.89 -2.38 1.11
C CYS A 36 4.82 -0.87 1.40
N PHE A 37 4.08 -0.47 2.43
CA PHE A 37 3.96 0.93 2.83
C PHE A 37 5.23 1.47 3.48
N LYS A 38 6.01 0.62 4.16
CA LYS A 38 7.29 1.05 4.74
C LYS A 38 8.25 1.61 3.69
N SER A 39 8.47 0.88 2.59
CA SER A 39 9.38 1.37 1.54
C SER A 39 8.90 2.67 0.88
N ILE A 40 7.59 2.86 0.75
CA ILE A 40 7.02 4.10 0.22
C ILE A 40 7.28 5.25 1.20
N HIS A 41 7.04 5.01 2.49
CA HIS A 41 7.29 5.99 3.54
C HIS A 41 8.77 6.40 3.61
N ASP A 42 9.68 5.43 3.58
CA ASP A 42 11.12 5.71 3.61
C ASP A 42 11.55 6.60 2.40
N ILE A 43 10.95 6.42 1.22
CA ILE A 43 11.17 7.28 0.05
C ILE A 43 10.54 8.67 0.24
N GLN A 44 9.31 8.74 0.76
CA GLN A 44 8.64 10.00 1.04
C GLN A 44 9.43 10.85 2.04
N GLU A 45 9.94 10.23 3.11
CA GLU A 45 10.78 10.89 4.11
C GLU A 45 12.08 11.43 3.50
N LEU A 46 12.74 10.64 2.65
CA LEU A 46 13.93 11.09 1.92
C LEU A 46 13.63 12.28 1.01
N LEU A 47 12.49 12.29 0.30
CA LEU A 47 12.09 13.41 -0.53
C LEU A 47 11.78 14.65 0.31
N THR A 48 11.04 14.49 1.40
CA THR A 48 10.74 15.59 2.33
C THR A 48 12.01 16.22 2.88
N LEU A 49 12.99 15.42 3.29
CA LEU A 49 14.26 15.91 3.81
C LEU A 49 15.10 16.61 2.73
N ARG A 50 15.19 16.05 1.51
CA ARG A 50 16.00 16.63 0.43
C ARG A 50 15.43 17.93 -0.13
N TYR A 51 14.11 18.03 -0.22
CA TYR A 51 13.44 19.17 -0.86
C TYR A 51 12.76 20.10 0.15
N ASN A 52 12.94 19.86 1.46
CA ASN A 52 12.33 20.63 2.55
C ASN A 52 10.82 20.84 2.34
N LEU A 53 10.14 19.76 1.97
CA LEU A 53 8.70 19.75 1.70
C LEU A 53 7.98 19.79 3.06
N LYS A 54 7.80 20.99 3.59
CA LYS A 54 6.96 21.24 4.78
C LYS A 54 5.48 21.23 4.41
#